data_AF-A0A3M1ATL2-F1
#
_entry.id   AF-A0A3M1ATL2-F1
#
_cell.length_a   1.000
_cell.length_b   1.000
_cell.length_c   1.000
_cell.angle_alpha   90.00
_cell.angle_beta   90.00
_cell.angle_gamma   90.00
#
_symmetry.space_group_name_H-M   'P 1'
#
loop_
_entity.id
_entity.type
_entity.pdbx_description
1 polymer ?
#
loop_
_entity_poly.entity_id
_entity_poly.type
_entity_poly.pdbx_seq_one_letter_code
_entity_poly.pdbx_strand_id
1 'polypeptide(L)'
;PMFKALALLLTHQPGVDPRDKLVRAPYCGLIGCIRTQITVAAVGDARIVTAPGEILPEYVIGRHASVAPYSERTGGEYEDAHFPAMPSIAANSGKRDTFVFGLANHELGYMVPASDTLPLYETEHPNYYEESVSTGKHYGDTVGNKILEMLGAEERFSDDPTHP
;
A
#
# COMPACT_ATOMS: atom_id res chain seq x y z
N PRO A 1 4.62 34.57 10.52
CA PRO A 1 5.33 35.09 9.32
C PRO A 1 6.38 34.12 8.75
N MET A 2 7.24 33.53 9.58
CA MET A 2 8.29 32.57 9.16
C MET A 2 7.73 31.24 8.58
N PHE A 3 6.65 30.71 9.17
CA PHE A 3 5.98 29.49 8.66
C PHE A 3 5.35 29.65 7.28
N LYS A 4 4.82 30.84 6.94
CA LYS A 4 4.29 31.11 5.60
C LYS A 4 5.40 31.16 4.55
N ALA A 5 6.58 31.65 4.92
CA ALA A 5 7.74 31.72 4.02
C ALA A 5 8.33 30.34 3.72
N LEU A 6 8.43 29.46 4.73
CA LEU A 6 8.87 28.06 4.52
C LEU A 6 7.88 27.26 3.66
N ALA A 7 6.58 27.45 3.91
CA ALA A 7 5.53 26.87 3.07
C ALA A 7 5.54 27.43 1.64
N LEU A 8 5.93 28.69 1.42
CA LEU A 8 6.04 29.30 0.09
C LEU A 8 7.27 28.78 -0.68
N LEU A 9 8.42 28.65 0.00
CA LEU A 9 9.67 28.10 -0.55
C LEU A 9 9.53 26.63 -0.98
N LEU A 10 8.69 25.85 -0.29
CA LEU A 10 8.34 24.48 -0.69
C LEU A 10 7.31 24.41 -1.84
N THR A 11 6.62 25.52 -2.18
CA THR A 11 5.54 25.51 -3.20
C THR A 11 5.94 26.02 -4.58
N HIS A 12 7.07 26.70 -4.69
CA HIS A 12 7.58 27.21 -5.95
C HIS A 12 8.96 26.62 -6.23
N GLN A 13 8.96 25.37 -6.68
CA GLN A 13 10.12 24.76 -7.32
C GLN A 13 9.96 24.97 -8.84
N PRO A 14 10.53 26.04 -9.42
CA PRO A 14 10.47 26.26 -10.87
C PRO A 14 11.08 25.04 -11.58
N GLY A 15 10.34 24.48 -12.54
CA GLY A 15 10.76 23.30 -13.30
C GLY A 15 10.19 21.96 -12.82
N VAL A 16 9.44 21.93 -11.71
CA VAL A 16 8.73 20.71 -11.27
C VAL A 16 7.36 20.63 -11.96
N ASP A 17 7.08 19.50 -12.60
CA ASP A 17 5.78 19.23 -13.23
C ASP A 17 4.67 19.43 -12.19
N PRO A 18 3.58 20.14 -12.51
CA PRO A 18 2.44 20.26 -11.60
C PRO A 18 1.91 18.92 -11.05
N ARG A 19 2.11 17.82 -11.77
CA ARG A 19 1.75 16.45 -11.35
C ARG A 19 2.63 15.90 -10.23
N ASP A 20 3.86 16.40 -10.11
CA ASP A 20 4.86 15.97 -9.13
C ASP A 20 4.82 16.85 -7.86
N LYS A 21 3.98 17.89 -7.87
CA LYS A 21 3.74 18.70 -6.67
C LYS A 21 2.88 17.94 -5.67
N LEU A 22 3.19 18.14 -4.39
CA LEU A 22 2.37 17.65 -3.29
C LEU A 22 0.92 18.11 -3.43
N VAL A 23 0.01 17.16 -3.30
CA VAL A 23 -1.43 17.42 -3.28
C VAL A 23 -1.78 18.03 -1.92
N ARG A 24 -2.44 19.18 -1.94
CA ARG A 24 -2.99 19.84 -0.75
C ARG A 24 -4.50 19.76 -0.80
N ALA A 25 -5.05 18.75 -0.13
CA ALA A 25 -6.48 18.52 -0.02
C ALA A 25 -6.88 18.26 1.45
N PRO A 26 -8.16 18.37 1.83
CA PRO A 26 -8.60 18.14 3.21
C PRO A 26 -8.28 16.74 3.76
N TYR A 27 -8.12 15.75 2.87
CA TYR A 27 -7.76 14.37 3.20
C TYR A 27 -6.25 14.15 3.33
N CYS A 28 -5.42 15.17 3.08
CA CYS A 28 -3.97 15.06 3.20
C CYS A 28 -3.46 15.45 4.58
N GLY A 29 -2.37 14.81 5.00
CA GLY A 29 -1.65 15.18 6.22
C GLY A 29 -1.05 16.58 6.17
N LEU A 30 -0.40 16.97 7.27
CA LEU A 30 0.15 18.33 7.47
C LEU A 30 1.06 18.81 6.34
N ILE A 31 1.80 17.89 5.72
CA ILE A 31 2.76 18.18 4.64
C ILE A 31 2.16 18.02 3.24
N GLY A 32 0.95 17.48 3.10
CA GLY A 32 0.32 17.11 1.83
C GLY A 32 0.36 15.61 1.55
N CYS A 33 -0.18 15.20 0.40
CA CYS A 33 -0.06 13.84 -0.14
C CYS A 33 0.83 13.82 -1.38
N ILE A 34 1.39 12.66 -1.67
CA ILE A 34 1.97 12.37 -2.98
C ILE A 34 0.89 11.82 -3.93
N ARG A 35 1.05 12.08 -5.23
CA ARG A 35 0.25 11.42 -6.26
C ARG A 35 1.05 10.22 -6.79
N THR A 36 0.39 9.08 -6.93
CA THR A 36 1.00 7.90 -7.56
C THR A 36 0.13 7.37 -8.70
N GLN A 37 0.69 6.48 -9.53
CA GLN A 37 0.05 5.97 -10.72
C GLN A 37 -0.13 4.45 -10.62
N ILE A 38 -1.37 4.01 -10.83
CA ILE A 38 -1.76 2.61 -10.92
C ILE A 38 -2.28 2.40 -12.34
N THR A 39 -1.82 1.36 -13.02
CA THR A 39 -2.25 0.99 -14.36
C THR A 39 -2.94 -0.37 -14.29
N VAL A 40 -4.17 -0.42 -14.80
CA VAL A 40 -4.92 -1.65 -15.03
C VAL A 40 -5.24 -1.71 -16.51
N ALA A 41 -4.63 -2.65 -17.22
CA ALA A 41 -4.78 -2.81 -18.67
C ALA A 41 -5.18 -4.25 -19.03
N ALA A 42 -5.80 -4.41 -20.19
CA ALA A 42 -6.13 -5.73 -20.73
C ALA A 42 -5.50 -5.91 -22.11
N VAL A 43 -4.90 -7.08 -22.34
CA VAL A 43 -4.39 -7.51 -23.65
C VAL A 43 -5.00 -8.87 -23.95
N GLY A 44 -6.11 -8.88 -24.69
CA GLY A 44 -6.93 -10.08 -24.89
C GLY A 44 -7.45 -10.64 -23.57
N ASP A 45 -7.03 -11.87 -23.25
CA ASP A 45 -7.39 -12.59 -22.03
C ASP A 45 -6.41 -12.38 -20.86
N ALA A 46 -5.40 -11.53 -21.04
CA ALA A 46 -4.47 -11.14 -19.99
C ALA A 46 -4.90 -9.82 -19.33
N ARG A 47 -4.84 -9.78 -18.00
CA ARG A 47 -4.89 -8.57 -17.17
C ARG A 47 -3.47 -8.19 -16.74
N ILE A 48 -3.12 -6.93 -16.91
CA ILE A 48 -1.90 -6.32 -16.39
C ILE A 48 -2.30 -5.32 -15.30
N VAL A 49 -1.73 -5.47 -14.11
CA VAL A 49 -1.90 -4.57 -12.96
C VAL A 49 -0.53 -4.08 -12.53
N THR A 50 -0.37 -2.78 -12.31
CA THR A 50 0.85 -2.21 -11.72
C THR A 50 0.59 -1.77 -10.29
N ALA A 51 1.61 -1.90 -9.44
CA ALA A 51 1.59 -1.45 -8.06
C ALA A 51 2.84 -0.60 -7.77
N PRO A 52 2.68 0.63 -7.21
CA PRO A 52 3.78 1.56 -7.00
C PRO A 52 4.62 1.25 -5.75
N GLY A 53 5.15 0.03 -5.63
CA GLY A 53 5.94 -0.42 -4.50
C GLY A 53 6.17 -1.93 -4.53
N GLU A 54 6.80 -2.46 -3.50
CA GLU A 54 6.96 -3.91 -3.30
C GLU A 54 5.62 -4.47 -2.79
N ILE A 55 4.81 -4.97 -3.71
CA ILE A 55 3.52 -5.60 -3.38
C ILE A 55 3.74 -6.98 -2.79
N LEU A 56 3.19 -7.22 -1.61
CA LEU A 56 3.29 -8.52 -0.95
C LEU A 56 2.33 -9.55 -1.59
N PRO A 57 2.67 -10.85 -1.56
CA PRO A 57 1.90 -11.90 -2.22
C PRO A 57 0.43 -11.97 -1.80
N GLU A 58 0.11 -11.71 -0.54
CA GLU A 58 -1.25 -11.81 0.00
C GLU A 58 -2.23 -10.82 -0.64
N TYR A 59 -1.78 -9.67 -1.17
CA TYR A 59 -2.65 -8.83 -2.00
C TYR A 59 -2.96 -9.48 -3.36
N VAL A 60 -1.96 -10.15 -3.94
CA VAL A 60 -2.05 -10.71 -5.29
C VAL A 60 -2.91 -11.97 -5.29
N ILE A 61 -2.53 -12.96 -4.48
CA ILE A 61 -3.17 -14.29 -4.46
C ILE A 61 -4.24 -14.43 -3.36
N GLY A 62 -4.39 -13.42 -2.49
CA GLY A 62 -5.22 -13.53 -1.30
C GLY A 62 -4.57 -14.40 -0.23
N ARG A 63 -5.21 -14.49 0.93
CA ARG A 63 -4.83 -15.47 1.96
C ARG A 63 -6.02 -15.88 2.80
N HIS A 64 -5.95 -17.08 3.37
CA HIS A 64 -6.83 -17.49 4.46
C HIS A 64 -6.31 -16.95 5.80
N ALA A 65 -7.20 -16.88 6.79
CA ALA A 65 -6.79 -16.53 8.14
C ALA A 65 -5.78 -17.55 8.69
N SER A 66 -4.72 -17.06 9.32
CA SER A 66 -3.65 -17.90 9.88
C SER A 66 -3.01 -17.26 11.10
N VAL A 67 -2.21 -18.05 11.82
CA VAL A 67 -1.45 -17.61 13.00
C VAL A 67 0.00 -18.05 12.85
N ALA A 68 0.95 -17.13 13.03
CA ALA A 68 2.36 -17.46 13.11
C ALA A 68 2.78 -17.59 14.58
N PRO A 69 3.33 -18.75 15.00
CA PRO A 69 3.63 -19.04 16.40
C PRO A 69 4.96 -18.41 16.84
N TYR A 70 5.01 -17.08 16.90
CA TYR A 70 6.22 -16.36 17.32
C TYR A 70 6.57 -16.63 18.79
N SER A 71 5.56 -16.78 19.66
CA SER A 71 5.78 -17.03 21.09
C SER A 71 6.60 -18.29 21.35
N GLU A 72 6.33 -19.37 20.60
CA GLU A 72 7.12 -20.60 20.68
C GLU A 72 8.55 -20.39 20.14
N ARG A 73 8.67 -19.70 19.00
CA ARG A 73 9.94 -19.51 18.29
C ARG A 73 10.94 -18.61 19.01
N THR A 74 10.44 -17.65 19.78
CA THR A 74 11.26 -16.66 20.49
C THR A 74 11.30 -16.88 22.00
N GLY A 75 10.74 -17.99 22.49
CA GLY A 75 10.72 -18.29 23.92
C GLY A 75 9.86 -17.33 24.74
N GLY A 76 8.80 -16.77 24.13
CA GLY A 76 7.83 -15.88 24.74
C GLY A 76 8.18 -14.40 24.68
N GLU A 77 9.21 -14.00 23.92
CA GLU A 77 9.57 -12.59 23.73
C GLU A 77 8.51 -11.81 22.94
N TYR A 78 7.85 -12.47 21.98
CA TYR A 78 6.81 -11.88 21.14
C TYR A 78 5.53 -12.72 21.19
N GLU A 79 4.37 -12.08 21.05
CA GLU A 79 3.08 -12.77 20.92
C GLU A 79 2.92 -13.42 19.54
N ASP A 80 1.98 -14.36 19.44
CA ASP A 80 1.64 -14.96 18.14
C ASP A 80 1.00 -13.92 17.21
N ALA A 81 1.47 -13.87 15.96
CA ALA A 81 0.94 -12.92 14.99
C ALA A 81 -0.29 -13.50 14.30
N HIS A 82 -1.40 -12.75 14.34
CA HIS A 82 -2.67 -13.13 13.74
C HIS A 82 -2.88 -12.42 12.41
N PHE A 83 -3.01 -13.23 11.35
CA PHE A 83 -3.15 -12.77 9.99
C PHE A 83 -4.57 -13.03 9.50
N PRO A 84 -5.45 -12.01 9.36
CA PRO A 84 -6.82 -12.20 8.89
C PRO A 84 -6.88 -12.64 7.42
N ALA A 85 -7.98 -13.24 7.00
CA ALA A 85 -8.21 -13.54 5.59
C ALA A 85 -8.24 -12.25 4.76
N MET A 86 -7.74 -12.31 3.52
CA MET A 86 -7.70 -11.17 2.60
C MET A 86 -8.22 -11.57 1.21
N PRO A 87 -8.86 -10.64 0.49
CA PRO A 87 -9.29 -10.86 -0.88
C PRO A 87 -8.08 -10.98 -1.83
N SER A 88 -8.33 -11.38 -3.08
CA SER A 88 -7.27 -11.54 -4.09
C SER A 88 -7.47 -10.60 -5.28
N ILE A 89 -6.44 -9.85 -5.65
CA ILE A 89 -6.39 -9.08 -6.91
C ILE A 89 -6.51 -10.01 -8.12
N ALA A 90 -5.83 -11.16 -8.10
CA ALA A 90 -5.85 -12.11 -9.21
C ALA A 90 -7.23 -12.74 -9.42
N ALA A 91 -7.91 -13.13 -8.33
CA ALA A 91 -9.28 -13.66 -8.39
C ALA A 91 -10.29 -12.63 -8.90
N ASN A 92 -10.06 -11.35 -8.59
CA ASN A 92 -10.90 -10.23 -9.03
C ASN A 92 -10.52 -9.65 -10.41
N SER A 93 -9.53 -10.23 -11.10
CA SER A 93 -9.06 -9.71 -12.39
C SER A 93 -10.08 -9.84 -13.54
N GLY A 94 -11.04 -10.77 -13.42
CA GLY A 94 -11.99 -11.13 -14.46
C GLY A 94 -11.36 -11.65 -15.76
N LYS A 95 -10.10 -12.09 -15.71
CA LYS A 95 -9.30 -12.51 -16.88
C LYS A 95 -8.61 -13.84 -16.58
N ARG A 96 -8.26 -14.59 -17.63
CA ARG A 96 -7.62 -15.92 -17.49
C ARG A 96 -6.23 -15.77 -16.89
N ASP A 97 -5.43 -14.87 -17.46
CA ASP A 97 -4.06 -14.63 -17.03
C ASP A 97 -3.99 -13.28 -16.32
N THR A 98 -3.38 -13.23 -15.15
CA THR A 98 -3.14 -11.97 -14.42
C THR A 98 -1.67 -11.80 -14.15
N PHE A 99 -1.13 -10.67 -14.60
CA PHE A 99 0.23 -10.23 -14.34
C PHE A 99 0.17 -9.03 -13.40
N VAL A 100 0.81 -9.15 -12.25
CA VAL A 100 0.98 -8.05 -11.31
C VAL A 100 2.44 -7.64 -11.31
N PHE A 101 2.70 -6.38 -11.65
CA PHE A 101 4.02 -5.78 -11.63
C PHE A 101 4.12 -4.82 -10.45
N GLY A 102 4.81 -5.25 -9.39
CA GLY A 102 5.30 -4.33 -8.36
C GLY A 102 6.40 -3.41 -8.90
N LEU A 103 6.81 -2.44 -8.09
CA LEU A 103 7.87 -1.47 -8.42
C LEU A 103 7.63 -0.74 -9.75
N ALA A 104 6.36 -0.56 -10.12
CA ALA A 104 5.96 -0.01 -11.40
C ALA A 104 5.41 1.40 -11.25
N ASN A 105 5.78 2.28 -12.17
CA ASN A 105 5.54 3.73 -12.17
C ASN A 105 6.30 4.49 -11.07
N HIS A 106 6.23 4.02 -9.81
CA HIS A 106 6.98 4.57 -8.67
C HIS A 106 7.44 3.44 -7.73
N GLU A 107 8.47 3.74 -6.93
CA GLU A 107 8.97 2.89 -5.85
C GLU A 107 8.69 3.62 -4.52
N LEU A 108 7.65 3.18 -3.81
CA LEU A 108 7.20 3.79 -2.54
C LEU A 108 7.31 2.78 -1.39
N GLY A 109 8.38 1.98 -1.40
CA GLY A 109 8.64 0.97 -0.40
C GLY A 109 7.68 -0.22 -0.43
N TYR A 110 7.55 -0.91 0.70
CA TYR A 110 6.70 -2.10 0.82
C TYR A 110 5.22 -1.74 1.00
N MET A 111 4.36 -2.53 0.39
CA MET A 111 2.92 -2.44 0.56
C MET A 111 2.46 -3.49 1.58
N VAL A 112 2.67 -3.22 2.87
CA VAL A 112 2.26 -4.13 3.95
C VAL A 112 0.75 -4.00 4.24
N PRO A 113 -0.01 -5.10 4.47
CA PRO A 113 -1.38 -5.01 4.98
C PRO A 113 -1.46 -4.26 6.30
N ALA A 114 -2.44 -3.38 6.48
CA ALA A 114 -2.54 -2.65 7.75
C ALA A 114 -2.81 -3.60 8.93
N SER A 115 -3.41 -4.76 8.68
CA SER A 115 -3.60 -5.83 9.65
C SER A 115 -2.30 -6.50 10.12
N ASP A 116 -1.23 -6.37 9.34
CA ASP A 116 0.04 -7.09 9.55
C ASP A 116 1.10 -6.20 10.20
N THR A 117 0.82 -4.89 10.27
CA THR A 117 1.66 -3.95 11.00
C THR A 117 1.65 -4.21 12.50
N LEU A 118 2.83 -4.07 13.09
CA LEU A 118 3.07 -4.23 14.51
C LEU A 118 2.77 -2.92 15.26
N PRO A 119 2.71 -2.97 16.60
CA PRO A 119 2.71 -1.75 17.40
C PRO A 119 3.95 -0.90 17.11
N LEU A 120 3.80 0.43 17.09
CA LEU A 120 4.87 1.38 16.72
C LEU A 120 6.17 1.29 17.56
N TYR A 121 6.11 0.63 18.72
CA TYR A 121 7.25 0.46 19.63
C TYR A 121 7.96 -0.89 19.45
N GLU A 122 7.45 -1.80 18.62
CA GLU A 122 8.02 -3.15 18.40
C GLU A 122 8.94 -3.21 17.18
N THR A 123 9.98 -2.39 17.18
CA THR A 123 10.90 -2.26 16.03
C THR A 123 11.89 -3.40 15.87
N GLU A 124 12.03 -4.26 16.89
CA GLU A 124 12.95 -5.41 16.87
C GLU A 124 12.25 -6.73 16.52
N HIS A 125 10.92 -6.71 16.33
CA HIS A 125 10.16 -7.90 16.01
C HIS A 125 10.65 -8.50 14.68
N PRO A 126 10.79 -9.84 14.55
CA PRO A 126 11.23 -10.48 13.31
C PRO A 126 10.36 -10.24 12.06
N ASN A 127 9.23 -9.55 12.20
CA ASN A 127 8.23 -9.26 11.16
C ASN A 127 8.16 -7.76 10.83
N TYR A 128 9.17 -6.98 11.25
CA TYR A 128 9.12 -5.52 11.20
C TYR A 128 9.76 -4.89 9.96
N TYR A 129 10.66 -5.60 9.27
CA TYR A 129 11.51 -5.00 8.24
C TYR A 129 10.69 -4.27 7.16
N GLU A 130 9.73 -4.95 6.55
CA GLU A 130 8.89 -4.42 5.48
C GLU A 130 8.05 -3.22 5.96
N GLU A 131 7.60 -3.22 7.21
CA GLU A 131 6.89 -2.09 7.80
C GLU A 131 7.78 -0.85 7.93
N SER A 132 9.04 -1.05 8.35
CA SER A 132 10.01 0.06 8.57
C SER A 132 10.33 0.87 7.30
N VAL A 133 10.13 0.26 6.13
CA VAL A 133 10.35 0.85 4.81
C VAL A 133 9.04 1.00 4.03
N SER A 134 7.88 0.90 4.68
CA SER A 134 6.59 1.23 4.08
C SER A 134 6.32 2.72 4.11
N THR A 135 5.62 3.24 3.08
CA THR A 135 5.15 4.64 3.05
C THR A 135 4.15 4.94 4.17
N GLY A 136 3.56 3.91 4.78
CA GLY A 136 2.76 4.02 6.00
C GLY A 136 1.84 2.84 6.21
N LYS A 137 1.30 2.70 7.43
CA LYS A 137 0.45 1.56 7.82
C LYS A 137 -0.70 1.26 6.85
N HIS A 138 -1.37 2.29 6.34
CA HIS A 138 -2.54 2.16 5.47
C HIS A 138 -2.20 2.19 3.98
N TYR A 139 -0.92 2.30 3.63
CA TYR A 139 -0.49 2.54 2.25
C TYR A 139 -0.84 1.36 1.33
N GLY A 140 -0.46 0.14 1.74
CA GLY A 140 -0.73 -1.06 0.96
C GLY A 140 -2.22 -1.26 0.70
N ASP A 141 -3.04 -1.17 1.76
CA ASP A 141 -4.49 -1.38 1.67
C ASP A 141 -5.16 -0.31 0.80
N THR A 142 -4.71 0.96 0.89
CA THR A 142 -5.23 2.04 0.05
C THR A 142 -4.99 1.77 -1.43
N VAL A 143 -3.76 1.35 -1.78
CA VAL A 143 -3.40 0.99 -3.16
C VAL A 143 -4.15 -0.26 -3.63
N GLY A 144 -4.19 -1.31 -2.80
CA GLY A 144 -4.91 -2.54 -3.08
C GLY A 144 -6.40 -2.31 -3.30
N ASN A 145 -7.04 -1.51 -2.46
CA ASN A 145 -8.44 -1.10 -2.60
C ASN A 145 -8.66 -0.35 -3.91
N LYS A 146 -7.74 0.55 -4.30
CA LYS A 146 -7.86 1.26 -5.57
C LYS A 146 -7.71 0.31 -6.77
N ILE A 147 -6.84 -0.69 -6.69
CA ILE A 147 -6.72 -1.73 -7.71
C ILE A 147 -8.02 -2.52 -7.83
N LEU A 148 -8.59 -3.00 -6.72
CA LEU A 148 -9.86 -3.73 -6.71
C LEU A 148 -11.00 -2.89 -7.28
N GLU A 149 -11.07 -1.60 -6.93
CA GLU A 149 -12.01 -0.64 -7.51
C GLU A 149 -11.85 -0.53 -9.03
N MET A 150 -10.61 -0.42 -9.54
CA MET A 150 -10.31 -0.37 -10.98
C MET A 150 -10.60 -1.69 -11.71
N LEU A 151 -10.62 -2.81 -10.98
CA LEU A 151 -11.04 -4.12 -11.50
C LEU A 151 -12.57 -4.30 -11.47
N GLY A 152 -13.31 -3.42 -10.78
CA GLY A 152 -14.75 -3.51 -10.61
C GLY A 152 -15.19 -4.47 -9.52
N ALA A 153 -14.31 -4.78 -8.56
CA ALA A 153 -14.61 -5.65 -7.42
C ALA A 153 -15.36 -4.90 -6.32
N GLU A 154 -16.22 -5.63 -5.59
CA GLU A 154 -16.89 -5.12 -4.38
C GLU A 154 -16.05 -5.34 -3.11
N GLU A 155 -15.13 -6.31 -3.15
CA GLU A 155 -14.24 -6.65 -2.03
C GLU A 155 -13.23 -5.52 -1.75
N ARG A 156 -12.78 -5.44 -0.49
CA ARG A 156 -11.79 -4.47 -0.01
C ARG A 156 -10.83 -5.13 0.97
N PHE A 157 -9.60 -4.66 1.01
CA PHE A 157 -8.58 -5.03 1.99
C PHE A 157 -8.79 -4.32 3.33
N SER A 158 -9.29 -3.09 3.28
CA SER A 158 -9.68 -2.31 4.45
C SER A 158 -10.85 -1.37 4.15
N ASP A 159 -11.47 -0.83 5.19
CA ASP A 159 -12.50 0.21 5.09
C ASP A 159 -11.92 1.62 4.83
N ASP A 160 -10.60 1.73 4.63
CA ASP A 160 -9.96 3.02 4.37
C ASP A 160 -10.46 3.62 3.05
N PRO A 161 -10.79 4.93 3.05
CA PRO A 161 -11.29 5.60 1.86
C PRO A 161 -10.21 5.69 0.78
N THR A 162 -10.57 5.42 -0.47
CA THR A 162 -9.71 5.72 -1.63
C THR A 162 -9.90 7.18 -2.02
N HIS A 163 -8.79 7.92 -2.11
CA HIS A 163 -8.78 9.31 -2.57
C HIS A 163 -8.20 9.42 -3.99
N PRO A 164 -8.66 10.40 -4.80
CA PRO A 164 -8.18 10.61 -6.17
C PRO A 164 -6.79 11.24 -6.25
#